data_AF-A0A946MPA1-F1
#
_entry.id   AF-A0A946MPA1-F1
#
_cell.length_a   1.000
_cell.length_b   1.000
_cell.length_c   1.000
_cell.angle_alpha   90.00
_cell.angle_beta   90.00
_cell.angle_gamma   90.00
#
_symmetry.space_group_name_H-M   'P 1'
#
loop_
_entity.id
_entity.type
_entity.pdbx_description
1 polymer ?
#
loop_
_entity_poly.entity_id
_entity_poly.type
_entity_poly.pdbx_seq_one_letter_code
_entity_poly.pdbx_strand_id
1 'polypeptide(L)' 'MHANHNQSQEHTCKCPFCDHKIDDSCSALCGGCGTTIYVCTSCNKPFNKDKGECPSCGTKVQ' A
#
# COMPACT_ATOMS: atom_id res chain seq x y z
N MET A 1 -34.30 18.30 -3.92
CA MET A 1 -33.86 17.10 -3.15
C MET A 1 -32.34 17.13 -3.21
N HIS A 2 -31.68 17.46 -2.09
CA HIS A 2 -30.23 17.62 -2.06
C HIS A 2 -29.56 16.24 -2.12
N ALA A 3 -28.80 15.98 -3.19
CA ALA A 3 -27.99 14.77 -3.30
C ALA A 3 -26.81 14.90 -2.32
N ASN A 4 -26.99 14.35 -1.12
CA ASN A 4 -25.93 14.21 -0.14
C ASN A 4 -25.04 13.05 -0.62
N HIS A 5 -24.03 13.35 -1.42
CA HIS A 5 -22.93 12.42 -1.66
C HIS A 5 -22.18 12.27 -0.33
N ASN A 6 -22.64 11.33 0.48
CA ASN A 6 -21.83 10.69 1.49
C ASN A 6 -20.72 9.96 0.72
N GLN A 7 -19.63 10.68 0.43
CA GLN A 7 -18.37 10.10 -0.01
C GLN A 7 -17.84 9.29 1.18
N SER A 8 -18.37 8.08 1.33
CA SER A 8 -17.61 6.97 1.89
C SER A 8 -16.33 6.97 1.10
N GLN A 9 -15.24 7.50 1.67
CA GLN A 9 -13.92 7.34 1.10
C GLN A 9 -13.65 5.85 1.19
N GLU A 10 -14.10 5.09 0.20
CA GLU A 10 -13.65 3.74 -0.04
C GLU A 10 -12.16 3.89 -0.28
N HIS A 11 -11.35 3.77 0.78
CA HIS A 11 -9.89 3.80 0.72
C HIS A 11 -9.48 2.57 -0.09
N THR A 12 -9.59 2.73 -1.41
CA THR A 12 -9.26 1.70 -2.36
C THR A 12 -7.75 1.67 -2.39
N CYS A 13 -7.17 0.79 -1.59
CA CYS A 13 -5.74 0.58 -1.59
C CYS A 13 -5.35 0.08 -2.98
N LYS A 14 -4.55 0.86 -3.68
CA LYS A 14 -3.96 0.46 -4.96
C LYS A 14 -2.50 0.11 -4.75
N CYS A 15 -2.04 -0.88 -5.50
CA CYS A 15 -0.62 -1.21 -5.51
C CYS A 15 0.17 -0.05 -6.15
N PRO A 16 1.14 0.55 -5.44
CA PRO A 16 1.94 1.66 -5.98
C PRO A 16 2.87 1.22 -7.12
N PHE A 17 3.01 -0.09 -7.37
CA PHE A 17 3.91 -0.64 -8.38
C PHE A 17 3.21 -1.01 -9.69
N CYS A 18 1.92 -1.38 -9.66
CA CYS A 18 1.20 -1.86 -10.84
C CYS A 18 -0.23 -1.31 -10.97
N ASP A 19 -0.63 -0.37 -10.11
CA ASP A 19 -1.98 0.22 -10.01
C ASP A 19 -3.12 -0.78 -9.74
N HIS A 20 -2.81 -2.06 -9.50
CA HIS A 20 -3.81 -3.08 -9.23
C HIS A 20 -4.55 -2.80 -7.92
N LYS A 21 -5.87 -2.99 -7.92
CA LYS A 21 -6.74 -2.82 -6.74
C LYS A 21 -6.41 -3.90 -5.70
N ILE A 22 -6.15 -3.49 -4.47
CA ILE A 22 -5.91 -4.37 -3.32
C ILE A 22 -7.20 -4.32 -2.49
N ASP A 23 -7.99 -5.38 -2.57
CA ASP A 23 -9.26 -5.48 -1.84
C ASP A 23 -9.07 -5.71 -0.33
N ASP A 24 -9.99 -5.11 0.42
CA ASP A 24 -10.41 -5.40 1.80
C ASP A 24 -9.45 -5.14 2.98
N SER A 25 -8.14 -4.92 2.79
CA SER A 25 -7.31 -4.60 3.97
C SER A 25 -5.96 -3.92 3.72
N CYS A 26 -5.77 -3.28 2.56
CA CYS A 26 -4.43 -2.81 2.19
C CYS A 26 -3.41 -3.95 2.40
N SER A 27 -3.81 -5.17 2.01
CA SER A 27 -3.08 -6.38 2.35
C SER A 27 -1.64 -6.22 1.89
N ALA A 28 -0.72 -6.67 2.72
CA ALA A 28 0.70 -6.51 2.45
C ALA A 28 1.11 -7.21 1.14
N LEU A 29 0.26 -8.01 0.48
CA LEU A 29 0.56 -8.66 -0.78
C LEU A 29 -0.40 -8.19 -1.88
N CYS A 30 0.13 -7.67 -2.97
CA CYS A 30 -0.66 -7.35 -4.16
C CYS A 30 -0.96 -8.62 -4.97
N GLY A 31 -2.24 -8.96 -5.15
CA GLY A 31 -2.66 -10.10 -5.97
C GLY A 31 -2.41 -9.94 -7.48
N GLY A 32 -2.23 -8.71 -7.97
CA GLY A 32 -2.00 -8.44 -9.39
C GLY A 32 -0.56 -8.65 -9.85
N CYS A 33 0.42 -8.16 -9.07
CA CYS A 33 1.85 -8.29 -9.40
C CYS A 33 2.62 -9.24 -8.47
N GLY A 34 1.97 -9.77 -7.41
CA GLY A 34 2.62 -10.63 -6.41
C GLY A 34 3.62 -9.90 -5.51
N THR A 35 3.69 -8.57 -5.54
CA THR A 35 4.63 -7.79 -4.71
C THR A 35 4.10 -7.61 -3.31
N THR A 36 4.96 -7.88 -2.34
CA THR A 36 4.64 -7.61 -0.94
C THR A 36 4.97 -6.16 -0.57
N ILE A 37 3.94 -5.34 -0.36
CA ILE A 37 3.96 -3.96 0.11
C ILE A 37 4.11 -3.93 1.63
N TYR A 38 5.17 -3.30 2.10
CA TYR A 38 5.42 -3.05 3.52
C TYR A 38 5.45 -1.56 3.76
N VAL A 39 5.01 -1.13 4.95
CA VAL A 39 5.18 0.25 5.40
C VAL A 39 6.40 0.32 6.29
N CYS A 40 7.35 1.20 5.96
CA CYS A 40 8.54 1.38 6.77
C CYS A 40 8.17 2.05 8.09
N THR A 41 8.52 1.44 9.22
CA THR A 41 8.26 2.02 10.55
C THR A 41 9.05 3.30 10.82
N SER A 42 10.20 3.49 10.16
CA SER A 42 11.02 4.69 10.32
C SER A 42 10.52 5.88 9.52
N CYS A 43 10.17 5.68 8.23
CA CYS A 43 9.80 6.78 7.34
C CYS A 43 8.32 6.79 6.91
N ASN A 44 7.54 5.81 7.35
CA ASN A 44 6.11 5.63 7.02
C ASN A 44 5.81 5.56 5.51
N LYS A 45 6.81 5.24 4.68
CA LYS A 45 6.62 5.07 3.24
C LYS A 45 6.37 3.60 2.88
N PRO A 46 5.46 3.32 1.93
CA PRO A 46 5.29 1.98 1.39
C PRO A 46 6.50 1.62 0.51
N PHE A 47 6.96 0.38 0.62
CA PHE A 47 8.06 -0.15 -0.17
C PHE A 47 7.92 -1.67 -0.33
N ASN A 48 8.67 -2.24 -1.27
CA ASN A 48 8.73 -3.68 -1.48
C ASN A 48 9.80 -4.32 -0.56
N LYS A 49 9.46 -5.38 0.19
CA LYS A 49 10.43 -6.09 1.08
C LYS A 49 11.46 -6.95 0.34
N ASP A 50 11.46 -6.94 -0.99
CA ASP A 50 12.43 -7.70 -1.81
C ASP A 50 13.89 -7.52 -1.37
N LYS A 51 14.27 -6.30 -0.96
CA LYS A 51 15.66 -5.98 -0.61
C LYS A 51 16.03 -6.12 0.86
N GLY A 52 15.10 -6.48 1.75
CA GLY A 52 15.36 -6.53 3.20
C GLY A 52 15.69 -5.18 3.85
N GLU A 53 15.64 -4.08 3.10
CA GLU A 53 15.84 -2.70 3.57
C GLU A 53 14.88 -1.75 2.86
N CYS A 54 14.52 -0.66 3.54
CA CYS A 54 13.67 0.37 2.99
C CYS A 54 14.46 1.23 2.00
N PRO A 55 14.11 1.26 0.70
CA PRO A 55 14.85 2.04 -0.30
C PRO A 55 14.71 3.55 -0.12
N SER A 56 13.74 4.01 0.68
CA SER A 56 13.55 5.45 0.94
C SER A 56 14.44 6.00 2.05
N CYS A 57 14.81 5.19 3.05
CA CYS A 57 15.55 5.66 4.22
C CYS A 57 16.72 4.77 4.65
N GLY A 58 16.88 3.59 4.04
CA GLY A 58 17.91 2.61 4.38
C GLY A 58 17.62 1.78 5.62
N THR A 59 16.43 1.88 6.23
CA THR A 59 16.09 1.08 7.43
C THR A 59 15.97 -0.39 7.06
N LYS A 60 16.74 -1.26 7.73
CA LYS A 60 16.62 -2.72 7.58
C LYS A 60 15.28 -3.23 8.11
N VAL A 61 14.59 -4.01 7.30
CA VAL A 61 13.34 -4.68 7.67
C VAL A 61 13.71 -5.93 8.44
N GLN A 62 13.49 -5.93 9.75
CA GLN A 62 13.66 -7.12 10.58
C GLN A 62 12.55 -8.15 10.32
#